data_AF-A0A0B7MBQ2-F1
#
_entry.id   AF-A0A0B7MBQ2-F1
#
_cell.length_a   1.000
_cell.length_b   1.000
_cell.length_c   1.000
_cell.angle_alpha   90.00
_cell.angle_beta   90.00
_cell.angle_gamma   90.00
#
_symmetry.space_group_name_H-M   'P 1'
#
loop_
_entity.id
_entity.type
_entity.pdbx_description
1 polymer ?
#
loop_
_entity_poly.entity_id
_entity_poly.type
_entity_poly.pdbx_seq_one_letter_code
_entity_poly.pdbx_strand_id
1 'polypeptide(L)'
;MFRQRTRNLLLICFLLITLLSIPYILRVQAKKAFTTNNLIRFHVIANSDQEQDQELKYMVRDRVVEVLRQQLSGAKNCQEAQQIINANRTQLASVARETVAAAGLSYPVRVELGHFAFPARAYGNVVVPQGEYEALRIVLGEGKGANWWCVLFPPLCFVDISGNALENSEEGAIVQETLAQQGFEGDEKEIDLRLRLLDWIRRMMDIWREIRVQNNNTDIPFNVFESNLPVIINTLCKCFFL
;
A
#
# COMPACT_ATOMS: atom_id res chain seq x y z
N MET A 1 -19.80 42.08 33.21
CA MET A 1 -20.43 41.10 32.30
C MET A 1 -19.91 41.20 30.84
N PHE A 2 -19.81 42.39 30.24
CA PHE A 2 -19.33 42.58 28.85
C PHE A 2 -17.88 42.11 28.62
N ARG A 3 -16.96 42.44 29.55
CA ARG A 3 -15.54 42.08 29.52
C ARG A 3 -15.26 40.57 29.60
N GLN A 4 -16.18 39.80 30.17
CA GLN A 4 -16.06 38.35 30.30
C GLN A 4 -16.54 37.63 29.03
N ARG A 5 -17.56 38.18 28.36
CA ARG A 5 -18.04 37.68 27.06
C ARG A 5 -17.01 37.91 25.97
N THR A 6 -16.35 39.08 25.93
CA THR A 6 -15.28 39.37 24.96
C THR A 6 -14.06 38.48 25.16
N ARG A 7 -13.66 38.22 26.41
CA ARG A 7 -12.56 37.29 26.73
C ARG A 7 -12.86 35.87 26.27
N ASN A 8 -14.08 35.38 26.51
CA ASN A 8 -14.48 34.05 26.06
C ASN A 8 -14.55 33.95 24.53
N LEU A 9 -15.00 35.02 23.85
CA LEU A 9 -15.03 35.06 22.38
C LEU A 9 -13.61 35.00 21.79
N LEU A 10 -12.66 35.75 22.35
CA LEU A 10 -11.26 35.73 21.91
C LEU A 10 -10.59 34.38 22.11
N LEU A 11 -10.87 33.69 23.23
CA LEU A 11 -10.36 32.35 23.49
C LEU A 11 -10.93 31.32 22.50
N ILE A 12 -12.21 31.43 22.16
CA ILE A 12 -12.86 30.55 21.17
C ILE A 12 -12.27 30.80 19.77
N CYS A 13 -12.09 32.06 19.37
CA CYS A 13 -11.46 32.40 18.09
C CYS A 13 -10.01 31.89 18.02
N PHE A 14 -9.24 32.03 19.10
CA PHE A 14 -7.87 31.50 19.17
C PHE A 14 -7.85 29.97 19.03
N LEU A 15 -8.72 29.25 19.75
CA LEU A 15 -8.87 27.80 19.65
C LEU A 15 -9.25 27.36 18.23
N LEU A 16 -10.21 28.05 17.60
CA LEU A 16 -10.62 27.78 16.21
C LEU A 16 -9.48 28.02 15.21
N ILE A 17 -8.73 29.11 15.36
CA ILE A 17 -7.57 29.42 14.50
C ILE A 17 -6.46 28.38 14.68
N THR A 18 -6.20 27.94 15.92
CA THR A 18 -5.22 26.86 16.16
C THR A 18 -5.70 25.54 15.57
N LEU A 19 -6.99 25.19 15.70
CA LEU A 19 -7.54 23.95 15.16
C LEU A 19 -7.51 23.93 13.62
N LEU A 20 -7.82 25.06 12.99
CA LEU A 20 -7.82 25.22 11.54
C LEU A 20 -6.41 25.32 10.93
N SER A 21 -5.40 25.68 11.72
CA SER A 21 -4.00 25.76 11.24
C SER A 21 -3.22 24.44 11.41
N ILE A 22 -3.72 23.48 12.20
CA ILE A 22 -3.11 22.14 12.35
C ILE A 22 -2.86 21.41 11.02
N PRO A 23 -3.78 21.38 10.04
CA PRO A 23 -3.55 20.73 8.74
C PRO A 23 -2.53 21.46 7.84
N TYR A 24 -2.25 22.73 8.15
CA TYR A 24 -1.24 23.53 7.45
C TYR A 24 0.16 23.28 8.04
N ILE A 25 0.24 23.10 9.36
CA ILE A 25 1.47 22.83 10.11
C ILE A 25 1.88 21.36 9.92
N LEU A 26 0.93 20.43 10.09
CA LEU A 26 1.07 19.05 9.70
C LEU A 26 0.79 19.00 8.20
N ARG A 27 1.81 19.11 7.34
CA ARG A 27 1.64 18.84 5.91
C ARG A 27 1.17 17.41 5.72
N VAL A 28 -0.13 17.16 5.86
CA VAL A 28 -0.75 15.86 5.60
C VAL A 28 -0.75 15.72 4.09
N GLN A 29 0.36 15.21 3.56
CA GLN A 29 0.41 14.74 2.20
C GLN A 29 -0.48 13.50 2.16
N ALA A 30 -1.55 13.56 1.37
CA ALA A 30 -2.31 12.36 1.03
C ALA A 30 -1.36 11.44 0.25
N LYS A 31 -0.90 10.36 0.90
CA LYS A 31 -0.08 9.32 0.27
C LYS A 31 -0.89 8.66 -0.84
N LYS A 32 -0.28 8.44 -2.00
CA LYS A 32 -0.99 7.79 -3.11
C LYS A 32 -1.10 6.30 -2.83
N ALA A 33 -2.31 5.79 -2.79
CA ALA A 33 -2.56 4.35 -2.83
C ALA A 33 -2.36 3.81 -4.26
N PHE A 34 -2.11 2.50 -4.37
CA PHE A 34 -2.18 1.80 -5.65
C PHE A 34 -3.61 1.89 -6.21
N THR A 35 -3.73 2.49 -7.39
CA THR A 35 -5.00 2.67 -8.10
C THR A 35 -4.88 2.08 -9.50
N THR A 36 -6.00 1.94 -10.20
CA THR A 36 -6.04 1.38 -11.56
C THR A 36 -5.21 2.17 -12.58
N ASN A 37 -4.94 3.45 -12.31
CA ASN A 37 -4.36 4.39 -13.28
C ASN A 37 -2.87 4.66 -13.06
N ASN A 38 -2.28 4.11 -12.00
CA ASN A 38 -0.90 4.41 -11.60
C ASN A 38 0.00 3.17 -11.58
N LEU A 39 -0.50 2.06 -12.10
CA LEU A 39 0.25 0.81 -12.16
C LEU A 39 -0.04 0.03 -13.44
N ILE A 40 0.96 -0.72 -13.89
CA ILE A 40 0.83 -1.72 -14.95
C ILE A 40 1.13 -3.09 -14.34
N ARG A 41 0.19 -4.02 -14.47
CA ARG A 41 0.34 -5.39 -14.00
C ARG A 41 0.96 -6.28 -15.07
N PHE A 42 1.39 -7.47 -14.66
CA PHE A 42 1.79 -8.53 -15.58
C PHE A 42 1.34 -9.87 -15.04
N HIS A 43 0.91 -10.74 -15.95
CA HIS A 43 0.62 -12.12 -15.59
C HIS A 43 0.83 -13.08 -16.75
N VAL A 44 1.18 -14.31 -16.38
CA VAL A 44 1.36 -15.42 -17.30
C VAL A 44 0.41 -16.54 -16.89
N ILE A 45 -0.38 -17.04 -17.84
CA ILE A 45 -1.34 -18.13 -17.65
C ILE A 45 -0.76 -19.38 -18.30
N ALA A 46 -0.61 -20.43 -17.49
CA ALA A 46 -0.15 -21.73 -17.99
C ALA A 46 -1.22 -22.41 -18.86
N ASN A 47 -0.78 -23.34 -19.70
CA ASN A 47 -1.69 -24.14 -20.51
C ASN A 47 -2.61 -25.01 -19.63
N SER A 48 -2.05 -25.68 -18.61
CA SER A 48 -2.76 -26.45 -17.59
C SER A 48 -2.04 -26.42 -16.23
N ASP A 49 -2.60 -27.09 -15.22
CA ASP A 49 -1.99 -27.23 -13.88
C ASP A 49 -0.96 -28.37 -13.78
N GLN A 50 -0.64 -29.03 -14.89
CA GLN A 50 0.43 -30.04 -14.91
C GLN A 50 1.79 -29.40 -14.66
N GLU A 51 2.69 -30.14 -14.00
CA GLU A 51 4.02 -29.67 -13.61
C GLU A 51 4.80 -29.06 -14.79
N GLN A 52 4.83 -29.75 -15.95
CA GLN A 52 5.50 -29.26 -17.16
C GLN A 52 4.98 -27.89 -17.64
N ASP A 53 3.67 -27.67 -17.57
CA ASP A 53 3.05 -26.40 -17.99
C ASP A 53 3.30 -25.27 -16.96
N GLN A 54 3.39 -25.63 -15.68
CA GLN A 54 3.73 -24.69 -14.60
C GLN A 54 5.20 -24.27 -14.68
N GLU A 55 6.11 -25.21 -14.94
CA GLU A 55 7.53 -24.94 -15.19
C GLU A 55 7.72 -24.06 -16.43
N LEU A 56 7.02 -24.39 -17.53
CA LEU A 56 7.06 -23.58 -18.75
C LEU A 56 6.60 -22.14 -18.50
N LYS A 57 5.52 -21.94 -17.73
CA LYS A 57 5.07 -20.61 -17.32
C LYS A 57 6.18 -19.84 -16.60
N TYR A 58 6.90 -20.47 -15.69
CA TYR A 58 8.00 -19.82 -14.96
C TYR A 58 9.19 -19.49 -15.88
N MET A 59 9.55 -20.38 -16.79
CA MET A 59 10.60 -20.09 -17.80
C MET A 59 10.23 -18.90 -18.69
N VAL A 60 8.99 -18.88 -19.20
CA VAL A 60 8.48 -17.76 -20.03
C VAL A 60 8.46 -16.47 -19.22
N ARG A 61 7.97 -16.50 -17.98
CA ARG A 61 7.99 -15.37 -17.06
C ARG A 61 9.40 -14.81 -16.93
N ASP A 62 10.38 -15.64 -16.55
CA ASP A 62 11.74 -15.18 -16.25
C ASP A 62 12.39 -14.54 -17.47
N ARG A 63 12.21 -15.15 -18.64
CA ARG A 63 12.78 -14.62 -19.88
C ARG A 63 12.13 -13.31 -20.33
N VAL A 64 10.81 -13.19 -20.19
CA VAL A 64 10.07 -11.96 -20.51
C VAL A 64 10.41 -10.85 -19.53
N VAL A 65 10.48 -11.14 -18.23
CA VAL A 65 10.79 -10.14 -17.20
C VAL A 65 12.21 -9.62 -17.35
N GLU A 66 13.18 -10.45 -17.75
CA GLU A 66 14.54 -9.98 -18.05
C GLU A 66 14.58 -8.95 -19.18
N VAL A 67 13.81 -9.16 -20.25
CA VAL A 67 13.70 -8.20 -21.35
C VAL A 67 13.02 -6.90 -20.88
N LEU A 68 11.92 -7.03 -20.13
CA LEU A 68 11.18 -5.89 -19.59
C LEU A 68 12.01 -5.08 -18.59
N ARG A 69 12.88 -5.72 -17.80
CA ARG A 69 13.80 -5.06 -16.86
C ARG A 69 14.67 -4.03 -17.56
N GLN A 70 15.28 -4.42 -18.67
CA GLN A 70 16.13 -3.53 -19.45
C GLN A 70 15.31 -2.41 -20.09
N GLN A 71 14.16 -2.74 -20.66
CA GLN A 71 13.31 -1.80 -21.40
C GLN A 71 12.62 -0.76 -20.51
N LEU A 72 12.21 -1.15 -19.30
CA LEU A 72 11.49 -0.29 -18.36
C LEU A 72 12.41 0.52 -17.43
N SER A 73 13.72 0.29 -17.46
CA SER A 73 14.71 1.00 -16.63
C SER A 73 14.62 2.54 -16.71
N GLY A 74 14.18 3.07 -17.86
CA GLY A 74 14.02 4.51 -18.08
C GLY A 74 12.61 5.07 -17.88
N ALA A 75 11.61 4.23 -17.59
CA ALA A 75 10.22 4.67 -17.50
C ALA A 75 9.97 5.46 -16.21
N LYS A 76 9.49 6.69 -16.33
CA LYS A 76 9.25 7.57 -15.17
C LYS A 76 7.83 7.52 -14.64
N ASN A 77 6.90 7.00 -15.43
CA ASN A 77 5.49 6.95 -15.10
C ASN A 77 4.79 5.81 -15.84
N CYS A 78 3.55 5.52 -15.42
CA CYS A 78 2.72 4.46 -15.98
C CYS A 78 2.51 4.62 -17.49
N GLN A 79 2.31 5.85 -17.98
CA GLN A 79 2.08 6.11 -19.41
C GLN A 79 3.32 5.79 -20.26
N GLU A 80 4.51 6.20 -19.83
CA GLU A 80 5.77 5.85 -20.52
C GLU A 80 6.00 4.34 -20.50
N ALA A 81 5.76 3.67 -19.37
CA ALA A 81 5.88 2.22 -19.27
C ALA A 81 4.92 1.51 -20.24
N GLN A 82 3.68 1.97 -20.35
CA GLN A 82 2.68 1.45 -21.28
C GLN A 82 3.15 1.56 -22.74
N GLN A 83 3.69 2.72 -23.12
CA GLN A 83 4.21 2.97 -24.47
C GLN A 83 5.39 2.05 -24.79
N ILE A 84 6.33 1.88 -23.86
CA ILE A 84 7.48 0.98 -24.00
C ILE A 84 7.01 -0.46 -24.18
N ILE A 85 6.07 -0.94 -23.35
CA ILE A 85 5.54 -2.31 -23.45
C ILE A 85 4.84 -2.52 -24.81
N ASN A 86 4.01 -1.56 -25.23
CA ASN A 86 3.30 -1.66 -26.49
C ASN A 86 4.25 -1.66 -27.70
N ALA A 87 5.30 -0.83 -27.69
CA ALA A 87 6.32 -0.80 -28.74
C ALA A 87 7.11 -2.12 -28.83
N ASN A 88 7.33 -2.79 -27.70
CA ASN A 88 8.10 -4.03 -27.63
C ASN A 88 7.25 -5.30 -27.69
N ARG A 89 5.92 -5.19 -27.85
CA ARG A 89 4.99 -6.33 -27.79
C ARG A 89 5.36 -7.47 -28.74
N THR A 90 5.81 -7.15 -29.95
CA THR A 90 6.25 -8.16 -30.93
C THR A 90 7.49 -8.93 -30.46
N GLN A 91 8.46 -8.23 -29.85
CA GLN A 91 9.65 -8.85 -29.29
C GLN A 91 9.28 -9.76 -28.11
N LEU A 92 8.43 -9.28 -27.19
CA LEU A 92 7.97 -10.08 -26.04
C LEU A 92 7.25 -11.36 -26.49
N ALA A 93 6.41 -11.26 -27.53
CA ALA A 93 5.77 -12.41 -28.16
C ALA A 93 6.76 -13.36 -28.84
N SER A 94 7.87 -12.85 -29.41
CA SER A 94 8.94 -13.71 -29.97
C SER A 94 9.64 -14.48 -28.86
N VAL A 95 10.07 -13.77 -27.81
CA VAL A 95 10.78 -14.35 -26.65
C VAL A 95 9.95 -15.44 -25.98
N ALA A 96 8.65 -15.20 -25.78
CA ALA A 96 7.76 -16.20 -25.20
C ALA A 96 7.61 -17.44 -26.12
N ARG A 97 7.45 -17.25 -27.44
CA ARG A 97 7.36 -18.36 -28.40
C ARG A 97 8.67 -19.16 -28.50
N GLU A 98 9.81 -18.48 -28.53
CA GLU A 98 11.13 -19.10 -28.52
C GLU A 98 11.35 -19.94 -27.26
N THR A 99 10.91 -19.44 -26.10
CA THR A 99 10.99 -20.17 -24.83
C THR A 99 10.13 -21.45 -24.86
N VAL A 100 8.92 -21.37 -25.41
CA VAL A 100 8.04 -22.55 -25.59
C VAL A 100 8.69 -23.57 -26.53
N ALA A 101 9.24 -23.12 -27.66
CA ALA A 101 9.91 -24.00 -28.62
C ALA A 101 11.18 -24.64 -28.03
N ALA A 102 11.97 -23.88 -27.26
CA ALA A 102 13.18 -24.39 -26.60
C ALA A 102 12.88 -25.46 -25.53
N ALA A 103 11.69 -25.40 -24.92
CA ALA A 103 11.20 -26.44 -24.01
C ALA A 103 10.66 -27.69 -24.75
N GLY A 104 10.75 -27.75 -26.09
CA GLY A 104 10.27 -28.88 -26.90
C GLY A 104 8.75 -28.90 -27.09
N LEU A 105 8.07 -27.79 -26.83
CA LEU A 105 6.61 -27.67 -26.92
C LEU A 105 6.19 -26.76 -28.09
N SER A 106 4.95 -26.88 -28.52
CA SER A 106 4.40 -26.16 -29.70
C SER A 106 3.13 -25.38 -29.37
N TYR A 107 2.94 -24.98 -28.12
CA TYR A 107 1.75 -24.26 -27.71
C TYR A 107 1.62 -22.91 -28.42
N PRO A 108 0.39 -22.50 -28.81
CA PRO A 108 0.15 -21.12 -29.20
C PRO A 108 0.44 -20.19 -28.03
N VAL A 109 1.02 -19.02 -28.32
CA VAL A 109 1.29 -17.97 -27.33
C VAL A 109 0.51 -16.73 -27.72
N ARG A 110 -0.32 -16.22 -26.81
CA ARG A 110 -1.02 -14.94 -26.96
C ARG A 110 -0.43 -13.92 -26.01
N VAL A 111 -0.04 -12.76 -26.55
CA VAL A 111 0.46 -11.62 -25.76
C VAL A 111 -0.48 -10.45 -25.98
N GLU A 112 -1.09 -9.98 -24.90
CA GLU A 112 -2.16 -8.99 -24.92
C GLU A 112 -1.82 -7.86 -23.94
N LEU A 113 -2.13 -6.63 -24.31
CA LEU A 113 -2.05 -5.46 -23.43
C LEU A 113 -3.47 -4.90 -23.32
N GLY A 114 -4.01 -4.83 -22.10
CA GLY A 114 -5.40 -4.44 -21.87
C GLY A 114 -5.76 -4.43 -20.39
N HIS A 115 -7.05 -4.31 -20.08
CA HIS A 115 -7.55 -4.33 -18.71
C HIS A 115 -8.02 -5.74 -18.33
N PHE A 116 -7.58 -6.22 -17.17
CA PHE A 116 -7.97 -7.54 -16.65
C PHE A 116 -8.20 -7.50 -15.14
N ALA A 117 -9.02 -8.43 -14.65
CA ALA A 117 -9.25 -8.62 -13.22
C ALA A 117 -8.04 -9.29 -12.54
N PHE A 118 -7.62 -8.73 -11.41
CA PHE A 118 -6.56 -9.27 -10.56
C PHE A 118 -7.08 -9.49 -9.14
N PRO A 119 -6.66 -10.57 -8.46
CA PRO A 119 -6.85 -10.70 -7.03
C PRO A 119 -5.95 -9.73 -6.25
N ALA A 120 -6.28 -9.51 -4.97
CA ALA A 120 -5.39 -8.81 -4.06
C ALA A 120 -4.06 -9.58 -3.90
N ARG A 121 -2.94 -8.87 -3.87
CA ARG A 121 -1.59 -9.45 -3.76
C ARG A 121 -0.71 -8.61 -2.85
N ALA A 122 0.11 -9.27 -2.04
CA ALA A 122 1.13 -8.64 -1.22
C ALA A 122 2.51 -8.82 -1.85
N TYR A 123 3.33 -7.78 -1.82
CA TYR A 123 4.72 -7.73 -2.26
C TYR A 123 5.53 -7.09 -1.13
N GLY A 124 6.13 -7.91 -0.27
CA GLY A 124 6.76 -7.43 0.97
C GLY A 124 5.78 -6.67 1.85
N ASN A 125 6.06 -5.39 2.15
CA ASN A 125 5.20 -4.49 2.92
C ASN A 125 4.12 -3.77 2.07
N VAL A 126 4.08 -4.01 0.75
CA VAL A 126 3.11 -3.38 -0.15
C VAL A 126 1.94 -4.33 -0.40
N VAL A 127 0.71 -3.87 -0.21
CA VAL A 127 -0.50 -4.60 -0.61
C VAL A 127 -1.18 -3.90 -1.79
N VAL A 128 -1.36 -4.63 -2.88
CA VAL A 128 -2.12 -4.18 -4.05
C VAL A 128 -3.51 -4.81 -3.98
N PRO A 129 -4.60 -4.00 -3.95
CA PRO A 129 -5.95 -4.52 -3.79
C PRO A 129 -6.42 -5.31 -5.02
N GLN A 130 -7.55 -6.01 -4.85
CA GLN A 130 -8.28 -6.62 -5.96
C GLN A 130 -8.90 -5.54 -6.84
N GLY A 131 -8.92 -5.75 -8.16
CA GLY A 131 -9.51 -4.79 -9.10
C GLY A 131 -9.22 -5.12 -10.55
N GLU A 132 -9.70 -4.25 -11.44
CA GLU A 132 -9.33 -4.28 -12.86
C GLU A 132 -8.17 -3.33 -13.12
N TYR A 133 -7.12 -3.82 -13.77
CA TYR A 133 -5.90 -3.07 -14.00
C TYR A 133 -5.44 -3.24 -15.43
N GLU A 134 -4.79 -2.21 -15.95
CA GLU A 134 -3.99 -2.36 -17.16
C GLU A 134 -2.87 -3.36 -16.92
N ALA A 135 -2.73 -4.33 -17.81
CA ALA A 135 -1.72 -5.37 -17.71
C ALA A 135 -1.24 -5.90 -19.05
N LEU A 136 0.02 -6.35 -19.04
CA LEU A 136 0.52 -7.30 -20.01
C LEU A 136 0.08 -8.72 -19.61
N ARG A 137 -0.60 -9.41 -20.51
CA ARG A 137 -1.07 -10.79 -20.32
C ARG A 137 -0.39 -11.71 -21.33
N ILE A 138 0.21 -12.78 -20.84
CA ILE A 138 0.72 -13.88 -21.69
C ILE A 138 -0.07 -15.14 -21.39
N VAL A 139 -0.71 -15.70 -22.41
CA VAL A 139 -1.44 -16.96 -22.31
C VAL A 139 -0.70 -18.03 -23.10
N LEU A 140 -0.34 -19.12 -22.43
CA LEU A 140 0.27 -20.30 -23.01
C LEU A 140 -0.82 -21.33 -23.32
N GLY A 141 -0.85 -21.82 -24.56
CA GLY A 141 -1.80 -22.84 -24.98
C GLY A 141 -3.25 -22.41 -24.79
N GLU A 142 -4.03 -23.27 -24.15
CA GLU A 142 -5.45 -23.02 -23.85
C GLU A 142 -5.67 -22.06 -22.67
N GLY A 143 -4.64 -21.79 -21.86
CA GLY A 143 -4.74 -20.88 -20.72
C GLY A 143 -5.63 -21.39 -19.58
N LYS A 144 -5.69 -22.70 -19.36
CA LYS A 144 -6.53 -23.32 -18.31
C LYS A 144 -5.80 -23.55 -16.99
N GLY A 145 -4.48 -23.32 -16.95
CA GLY A 145 -3.67 -23.52 -15.76
C GLY A 145 -3.58 -22.28 -14.87
N ALA A 146 -2.86 -22.45 -13.76
CA ALA A 146 -2.68 -21.43 -12.76
C ALA A 146 -1.98 -20.19 -13.30
N ASN A 147 -2.49 -19.03 -12.88
CA ASN A 147 -1.90 -17.73 -13.16
C ASN A 147 -0.69 -17.44 -12.26
N TRP A 148 0.32 -16.79 -12.82
CA TRP A 148 1.36 -16.10 -12.05
C TRP A 148 1.18 -14.58 -12.20
N TRP A 149 1.27 -13.82 -11.11
CA TRP A 149 0.81 -12.42 -11.03
C TRP A 149 1.90 -11.47 -10.56
N CYS A 150 1.96 -10.27 -11.12
CA CYS A 150 3.00 -9.30 -10.80
C CYS A 150 2.63 -7.84 -11.11
N VAL A 151 3.44 -6.87 -10.63
CA VAL A 151 3.37 -5.44 -11.01
C VAL A 151 4.66 -5.05 -11.75
N LEU A 152 4.52 -4.66 -13.03
CA LEU A 152 5.63 -4.20 -13.88
C LEU A 152 6.01 -2.76 -13.60
N PHE A 153 5.02 -1.90 -13.37
CA PHE A 153 5.25 -0.51 -13.01
C PHE A 153 4.32 -0.14 -11.86
N PRO A 154 4.83 0.38 -10.73
CA PRO A 154 6.24 0.40 -10.34
C PRO A 154 6.88 -1.01 -10.35
N PRO A 155 8.21 -1.14 -10.47
CA PRO A 155 8.90 -2.38 -10.86
C PRO A 155 8.99 -3.50 -9.79
N LEU A 156 7.85 -3.91 -9.20
CA LEU A 156 7.82 -4.92 -8.13
C LEU A 156 8.23 -6.33 -8.61
N CYS A 157 8.10 -6.64 -9.90
CA CYS A 157 8.46 -7.95 -10.44
C CYS A 157 9.91 -8.36 -10.25
N PHE A 158 10.84 -7.40 -10.18
CA PHE A 158 12.26 -7.73 -10.13
C PHE A 158 12.68 -8.24 -8.75
N VAL A 159 11.96 -7.82 -7.71
CA VAL A 159 12.22 -8.20 -6.31
C VAL A 159 11.54 -9.53 -5.98
N ASP A 160 10.31 -9.74 -6.47
CA ASP A 160 9.57 -11.00 -6.26
C ASP A 160 10.27 -12.22 -6.89
N ILE A 161 10.87 -12.05 -8.09
CA ILE A 161 11.56 -13.14 -8.79
C ILE A 161 12.92 -13.47 -8.18
N SER A 162 13.64 -12.46 -7.65
CA SER A 162 14.93 -12.68 -7.01
C SER A 162 14.81 -13.33 -5.62
N GLY A 163 13.59 -13.43 -5.07
CA GLY A 163 13.36 -13.93 -3.71
C GLY A 163 13.93 -13.01 -2.63
N ASN A 164 14.43 -11.84 -3.02
CA ASN A 164 15.00 -10.87 -2.10
C ASN A 164 13.85 -10.10 -1.43
N ALA A 165 13.94 -9.90 -0.12
CA ALA A 165 13.06 -8.94 0.53
C ALA A 165 13.33 -7.54 -0.05
N LEU A 166 12.28 -6.74 -0.26
CA LEU A 166 12.35 -5.34 -0.70
C LEU A 166 13.37 -4.50 0.10
N GLU A 167 13.73 -4.95 1.30
CA GLU A 167 14.56 -4.23 2.28
C GLU A 167 16.07 -4.54 2.16
N ASN A 168 16.49 -5.59 1.43
CA ASN A 168 17.89 -6.10 1.49
C ASN A 168 18.58 -6.33 0.14
N SER A 169 18.13 -5.69 -0.95
CA SER A 169 18.83 -5.76 -2.24
C SER A 169 18.91 -4.42 -2.95
N GLU A 170 19.88 -4.29 -3.88
CA GLU A 170 20.02 -3.11 -4.74
C GLU A 170 18.73 -2.86 -5.54
N GLU A 171 18.07 -3.91 -6.01
CA GLU A 171 16.78 -3.83 -6.70
C GLU A 171 15.65 -3.41 -5.76
N GLY A 172 15.65 -3.87 -4.51
CA GLY A 172 14.72 -3.45 -3.47
C GLY A 172 14.80 -1.95 -3.21
N ALA A 173 16.01 -1.40 -3.15
CA ALA A 173 16.25 0.03 -2.97
C ALA A 173 15.73 0.84 -4.18
N ILE A 174 15.97 0.40 -5.42
CA ILE A 174 15.47 1.06 -6.63
C ILE A 174 13.94 1.07 -6.65
N VAL A 175 13.32 -0.05 -6.25
CA VAL A 175 11.87 -0.15 -6.15
C VAL A 175 11.34 0.81 -5.08
N GLN A 176 11.92 0.83 -3.88
CA GLN A 176 11.51 1.75 -2.82
C GLN A 176 11.67 3.22 -3.23
N GLU A 177 12.76 3.57 -3.89
CA GLU A 177 12.98 4.92 -4.41
C GLU A 177 11.91 5.27 -5.46
N THR A 178 11.63 4.36 -6.40
CA THR A 178 10.58 4.57 -7.41
C THR A 178 9.22 4.74 -6.75
N LEU A 179 8.89 3.92 -5.76
CA LEU A 179 7.64 4.04 -5.00
C LEU A 179 7.56 5.39 -4.28
N ALA A 180 8.63 5.82 -3.60
CA ALA A 180 8.70 7.09 -2.90
C ALA A 180 8.58 8.29 -3.84
N GLN A 181 9.26 8.27 -4.99
CA GLN A 181 9.16 9.31 -6.03
C GLN A 181 7.74 9.43 -6.59
N GLN A 182 7.04 8.29 -6.73
CA GLN A 182 5.66 8.27 -7.18
C GLN A 182 4.66 8.61 -6.05
N GLY A 183 5.13 8.70 -4.80
CA GLY A 183 4.31 8.98 -3.62
C GLY A 183 3.52 7.78 -3.11
N PHE A 184 3.90 6.56 -3.49
CA PHE A 184 3.40 5.33 -2.92
C PHE A 184 4.15 5.02 -1.63
N GLU A 185 3.42 4.71 -0.57
CA GLU A 185 4.01 3.99 0.56
C GLU A 185 3.40 2.60 0.61
N GLY A 186 4.27 1.61 0.89
CA GLY A 186 3.82 0.32 1.38
C GLY A 186 3.07 0.53 2.68
N ASP A 187 2.22 -0.43 3.02
CA ASP A 187 1.51 -0.46 4.29
C ASP A 187 2.52 -0.82 5.38
N GLU A 188 3.47 0.09 5.64
CA GLU A 188 4.39 0.04 6.76
C GLU A 188 3.54 0.29 8.00
N LYS A 189 2.91 -0.78 8.50
CA LYS A 189 2.04 -0.85 9.68
C LYS A 189 1.62 0.56 10.08
N GLU A 190 0.64 1.11 9.39
CA GLU A 190 0.06 2.38 9.78
C GLU A 190 -0.23 2.24 11.28
N ILE A 191 0.56 2.92 12.12
CA ILE A 191 0.25 3.03 13.54
C ILE A 191 -1.07 3.75 13.50
N ASP A 192 -2.13 2.95 13.63
CA ASP A 192 -3.50 3.36 13.52
C ASP A 192 -3.83 4.24 14.72
N LEU A 193 -3.37 5.49 14.63
CA LEU A 193 -3.61 6.54 15.60
C LEU A 193 -5.11 6.85 15.64
N ARG A 194 -5.86 6.58 14.57
CA ARG A 194 -7.31 6.78 14.54
C ARG A 194 -8.03 5.76 15.41
N LEU A 195 -7.74 4.46 15.28
CA LEU A 195 -8.34 3.46 16.15
C LEU A 195 -7.83 3.57 17.58
N ARG A 196 -6.53 3.86 17.80
CA ARG A 196 -5.99 4.06 19.15
C ARG A 196 -6.55 5.30 19.85
N LEU A 197 -6.77 6.40 19.12
CA LEU A 197 -7.39 7.61 19.68
C LEU A 197 -8.87 7.36 19.99
N LEU A 198 -9.60 6.65 19.13
CA LEU A 198 -10.99 6.27 19.39
C LEU A 198 -11.12 5.32 20.57
N ASP A 199 -10.24 4.34 20.68
CA ASP A 199 -10.18 3.41 21.82
C ASP A 199 -9.79 4.14 23.10
N TRP A 200 -8.86 5.08 23.03
CA TRP A 200 -8.48 5.91 24.17
C TRP A 200 -9.62 6.84 24.62
N ILE A 201 -10.30 7.51 23.68
CA ILE A 201 -11.49 8.34 23.97
C ILE A 201 -12.61 7.47 24.56
N ARG A 202 -12.82 6.27 24.04
CA ARG A 202 -13.82 5.32 24.55
C ARG A 202 -13.49 4.88 25.98
N ARG A 203 -12.25 4.47 26.24
CA ARG A 203 -11.76 4.12 27.59
C ARG A 203 -11.88 5.29 28.56
N MET A 204 -11.54 6.50 28.11
CA MET A 204 -11.70 7.72 28.91
C MET A 204 -13.17 7.99 29.24
N MET A 205 -14.08 7.81 28.27
CA MET A 205 -15.52 7.95 28.50
C MET A 205 -16.05 6.90 29.47
N ASP A 206 -15.54 5.66 29.42
CA ASP A 206 -15.93 4.58 30.32
C ASP A 206 -15.44 4.85 31.75
N ILE A 207 -14.20 5.29 31.92
CA ILE A 207 -13.66 5.73 33.22
C ILE A 207 -14.46 6.91 33.79
N TRP A 208 -14.81 7.89 32.94
CA TRP A 208 -15.66 9.02 33.37
C TRP A 208 -17.06 8.57 33.78
N ARG A 209 -17.59 7.52 33.14
CA ARG A 209 -18.88 6.94 33.45
C ARG A 209 -18.84 6.22 34.81
N GLU A 210 -17.78 5.49 35.10
CA GLU A 210 -17.57 4.84 36.40
C GLU A 210 -17.38 5.87 37.54
N ILE A 211 -16.60 6.92 37.32
CA ILE A 211 -16.40 7.99 38.31
C ILE A 211 -17.72 8.75 38.58
N ARG A 212 -18.54 8.98 37.55
CA ARG A 212 -19.86 9.62 37.71
C ARG A 212 -20.84 8.74 38.50
N VAL A 213 -20.77 7.42 38.34
CA VAL A 213 -21.60 6.47 39.11
C VAL A 213 -21.17 6.43 40.59
N GLN A 214 -19.87 6.53 40.89
CA GLN A 214 -19.40 6.59 42.27
C GLN A 214 -19.73 7.91 42.98
N ASN A 215 -19.67 9.05 42.27
CA ASN A 215 -19.98 10.37 42.84
C ASN A 215 -21.48 10.67 43.00
N ASN A 216 -22.38 9.81 42.49
CA ASN A 216 -23.82 9.98 42.67
C ASN A 216 -24.34 9.36 43.99
N ASN A 217 -23.45 8.81 44.83
CA ASN A 217 -23.82 8.14 46.07
C ASN A 217 -23.12 8.68 47.33
N THR A 218 -22.40 9.79 47.25
CA THR A 218 -21.86 10.49 48.41
C THR A 218 -21.81 12.00 48.18
N ASP A 219 -22.55 12.75 49.00
CA ASP A 219 -22.37 14.20 49.17
C ASP A 219 -20.96 14.48 49.70
N ILE A 220 -20.04 14.95 48.85
CA ILE A 220 -18.73 15.46 49.28
C ILE A 220 -18.40 16.75 48.51
N PRO A 221 -17.99 17.84 49.19
CA PRO A 221 -17.88 19.17 48.59
C PRO A 221 -16.69 19.31 47.63
N PHE A 222 -16.79 20.36 46.80
CA PHE A 222 -16.00 20.76 45.63
C PHE A 222 -14.49 21.03 45.86
N ASN A 223 -13.80 20.40 46.80
CA ASN A 223 -12.42 20.77 47.16
C ASN A 223 -11.40 19.62 47.20
N VAL A 224 -11.50 18.66 46.27
CA VAL A 224 -10.54 17.53 46.14
C VAL A 224 -9.81 17.53 44.79
N PHE A 225 -9.99 18.55 43.95
CA PHE A 225 -9.35 18.61 42.63
C PHE A 225 -7.86 19.04 42.69
N GLU A 226 -7.40 19.68 43.76
CA GLU A 226 -6.01 20.14 43.88
C GLU A 226 -5.03 19.09 44.44
N SER A 227 -5.48 18.09 45.21
CA SER A 227 -4.55 17.16 45.88
C SER A 227 -4.11 15.95 45.04
N ASN A 228 -4.73 15.71 43.89
CA ASN A 228 -4.49 14.50 43.07
C ASN A 228 -3.92 14.76 41.67
N LEU A 229 -3.62 16.03 41.34
CA LEU A 229 -2.95 16.42 40.10
C LEU A 229 -1.62 15.65 39.84
N PRO A 230 -0.78 15.35 40.85
CA PRO A 230 0.46 14.61 40.64
C PRO A 230 0.23 13.15 40.22
N VAL A 231 -0.84 12.51 40.69
CA VAL A 231 -1.14 11.09 40.42
C VAL A 231 -1.72 10.92 39.01
N ILE A 232 -2.54 11.88 38.57
CA ILE A 232 -3.10 11.92 37.22
C ILE A 232 -1.98 12.17 36.18
N ILE A 233 -1.06 13.10 36.46
CA ILE A 233 0.10 13.36 35.59
C ILE A 233 1.03 12.15 35.51
N ASN A 234 1.30 11.47 36.63
CA ASN A 234 2.18 10.30 36.65
C ASN A 234 1.57 9.08 35.93
N THR A 235 0.24 8.97 35.94
CA THR A 235 -0.50 7.93 35.19
C THR A 235 -0.53 8.25 33.69
N LEU A 236 -0.71 9.53 33.33
CA LEU A 236 -0.62 10.01 31.95
C LEU A 236 0.79 9.84 31.36
N CYS A 237 1.85 10.07 32.14
CA CYS A 237 3.24 9.84 31.70
C CYS A 237 3.57 8.35 31.51
N LYS A 238 3.02 7.44 32.33
CA LYS A 238 3.23 5.99 32.15
C LYS A 238 2.52 5.41 30.93
N CYS A 239 1.42 6.02 30.49
CA CYS A 239 0.71 5.61 29.26
C CYS A 239 1.33 6.15 27.97
N PHE A 240 2.21 7.15 28.03
CA PHE A 240 2.83 7.76 26.84
C PHE A 240 4.13 7.08 26.40
N PHE A 241 4.70 6.18 27.22
CA PHE A 241 6.01 5.54 26.99
C PHE A 241 5.96 4.00 26.86
N LEU A 242 4.80 3.42 26.55
CA LEU A 242 4.62 1.98 26.23
C LEU A 242 3.77 1.79 24.98
#